data_AF-A0A127Q293-F1
#
_entry.id   AF-A0A127Q293-F1
#
_cell.length_a   1.000
_cell.length_b   1.000
_cell.length_c   1.000
_cell.angle_alpha   90.00
_cell.angle_beta   90.00
_cell.angle_gamma   90.00
#
_symmetry.space_group_name_H-M   'P 1'
#
loop_
_entity.id
_entity.type
_entity.pdbx_description
1 polymer ?
#
loop_
_entity_poly.entity_id
_entity_poly.type
_entity_poly.pdbx_seq_one_letter_code
_entity_poly.pdbx_strand_id
1 'polypeptide(L)' 'MVSLLLAEQVPAAGRVLVLGAGGGQEIKALADAHPEWSFDGIDPSADMLRLAKRVISPHEARVRLHEDYIGNARGRSD' A
#
# COMPACT_ATOMS: atom_id res chain seq x y z
N MET A 1 14.79 1.03 5.55
CA MET A 1 15.54 1.50 4.37
C MET A 1 14.62 1.83 3.20
N VAL A 2 13.70 0.92 2.84
CA VAL A 2 12.73 1.08 1.72
C VAL A 2 12.09 2.48 1.64
N SER A 3 11.57 3.00 2.76
CA SER A 3 10.96 4.33 2.84
C SER A 3 11.86 5.48 2.33
N LEU A 4 13.15 5.48 2.68
CA LEU A 4 14.09 6.54 2.28
C LEU A 4 14.35 6.51 0.77
N LEU A 5 14.63 5.31 0.23
CA LEU A 5 14.94 5.14 -1.19
C LEU A 5 13.74 5.44 -2.09
N LEU A 6 12.53 5.06 -1.65
CA LEU A 6 11.30 5.45 -2.34
C LEU A 6 11.13 6.97 -2.34
N ALA A 7 11.42 7.65 -1.23
CA ALA A 7 11.24 9.10 -1.12
C ALA A 7 12.16 9.91 -2.05
N GLU A 8 13.27 9.32 -2.53
CA GLU A 8 14.14 9.94 -3.53
C GLU A 8 13.52 9.92 -4.94
N GLN A 9 12.57 9.01 -5.21
CA GLN A 9 12.00 8.79 -6.56
C GLN A 9 10.52 9.14 -6.64
N VAL A 10 9.80 9.00 -5.53
CA VAL A 10 8.35 9.22 -5.46
C VAL A 10 8.08 10.70 -5.16
N PRO A 11 7.22 11.37 -5.93
CA PRO A 11 6.82 12.75 -5.65
C PRO A 11 6.22 12.93 -4.25
N ALA A 12 6.19 14.17 -3.76
CA ALA A 12 5.61 14.49 -2.44
C ALA A 12 4.19 13.92 -2.27
N ALA A 13 3.33 14.08 -3.28
CA ALA A 13 2.00 13.46 -3.35
C ALA A 13 2.00 12.23 -4.28
N GLY A 14 2.79 11.22 -3.91
CA GLY A 14 2.97 10.01 -4.70
C GLY A 14 1.91 8.93 -4.47
N ARG A 15 1.80 8.02 -5.44
CA ARG A 15 0.98 6.80 -5.34
C ARG A 15 1.89 5.58 -5.44
N VAL A 16 1.83 4.69 -4.45
CA VAL A 16 2.68 3.50 -4.36
C VAL A 16 1.83 2.25 -4.49
N LEU A 17 2.17 1.40 -5.47
CA LEU A 17 1.57 0.08 -5.63
C LEU A 17 2.42 -0.96 -4.89
N VAL A 18 1.81 -1.66 -3.92
CA VAL A 18 2.43 -2.71 -3.13
C VAL A 18 1.90 -4.07 -3.58
N LEU A 19 2.77 -4.84 -4.25
CA LEU A 19 2.49 -6.18 -4.73
C LEU A 19 2.86 -7.18 -3.63
N GLY A 20 1.88 -7.91 -3.09
CA GLY A 20 2.04 -8.68 -1.86
C GLY A 20 1.84 -7.79 -0.62
N ALA A 21 0.67 -7.19 -0.49
CA ALA A 21 0.33 -6.32 0.65
C ALA A 21 0.40 -7.04 2.00
N GLY A 22 0.23 -8.37 2.01
CA GLY A 22 0.27 -9.20 3.19
C GLY A 22 -0.62 -8.65 4.30
N GLY A 23 -0.07 -8.59 5.51
CA GLY A 23 -0.77 -8.10 6.70
C GLY A 23 -0.76 -6.58 6.86
N GLY A 24 -0.29 -5.82 5.85
CA GLY A 24 -0.35 -4.35 5.83
C GLY A 24 0.70 -3.61 6.66
N GLN A 25 1.68 -4.29 7.27
CA GLN A 25 2.68 -3.64 8.13
C GLN A 25 3.60 -2.67 7.38
N GLU A 26 4.08 -3.07 6.20
CA GLU A 26 4.92 -2.19 5.36
C GLU A 26 4.12 -0.97 4.88
N ILE A 27 2.87 -1.19 4.44
CA ILE A 27 1.96 -0.10 4.02
C ILE A 27 1.72 0.87 5.18
N LYS A 28 1.47 0.36 6.40
CA LYS A 28 1.29 1.21 7.58
C LYS A 28 2.56 2.03 7.86
N ALA A 29 3.73 1.40 7.86
CA ALA A 29 4.99 2.09 8.14
C ALA A 29 5.29 3.19 7.10
N LEU A 30 5.02 2.93 5.82
CA LEU A 30 5.16 3.93 4.76
C LEU A 30 4.12 5.04 4.88
N ALA A 31 2.87 4.69 5.20
CA ALA A 31 1.80 5.66 5.41
C ALA A 31 2.10 6.57 6.61
N ASP A 32 2.61 6.03 7.73
CA ASP A 32 3.03 6.81 8.89
C ASP A 32 4.15 7.80 8.53
N ALA A 33 5.12 7.37 7.71
CA ALA A 33 6.28 8.18 7.33
C ALA A 33 5.98 9.24 6.25
N HIS A 34 5.03 8.95 5.36
CA HIS A 34 4.70 9.79 4.20
C HIS A 34 3.20 10.11 4.18
N PRO A 35 2.77 11.20 4.86
CA PRO A 35 1.34 11.53 5.00
C PRO A 35 0.63 11.82 3.67
N GLU A 36 1.36 12.40 2.72
CA GLU A 36 0.84 12.79 1.39
C GLU A 36 0.81 11.63 0.39
N TRP A 37 1.34 10.46 0.76
CA TRP A 37 1.31 9.29 -0.11
C TRP A 37 0.00 8.52 -0.01
N SER A 38 -0.40 7.98 -1.16
CA SER A 38 -1.51 7.04 -1.29
C SER A 38 -1.02 5.66 -1.74
N PHE A 39 -1.78 4.62 -1.40
CA PHE A 39 -1.35 3.25 -1.59
C PHE A 39 -2.45 2.39 -2.22
N ASP A 40 -2.03 1.50 -3.11
CA ASP A 40 -2.81 0.34 -3.53
C ASP A 40 -2.04 -0.92 -3.13
N GLY A 41 -2.66 -1.79 -2.33
CA GLY A 41 -2.09 -3.07 -1.93
C GLY A 41 -2.80 -4.22 -2.62
N ILE A 42 -2.06 -5.15 -3.19
CA ILE A 42 -2.60 -6.36 -3.83
C ILE A 42 -2.11 -7.59 -3.06
N ASP A 43 -3.01 -8.47 -2.68
CA ASP A 43 -2.66 -9.78 -2.10
C ASP A 43 -3.76 -10.80 -2.39
N PRO A 44 -3.46 -12.04 -2.81
CA PRO A 44 -4.49 -13.05 -3.08
C PRO A 44 -5.13 -13.61 -1.81
N SER A 45 -4.54 -13.38 -0.62
CA SER A 45 -5.06 -13.92 0.64
C SER A 45 -6.07 -12.97 1.29
N ALA A 46 -7.35 -13.34 1.24
CA ALA A 46 -8.42 -12.66 1.95
C ALA A 46 -8.14 -12.50 3.45
N ASP A 47 -7.53 -13.52 4.09
CA ASP A 47 -7.17 -13.49 5.50
C ASP A 47 -6.11 -12.44 5.82
N MET A 48 -5.08 -12.35 4.98
CA MET A 48 -4.05 -11.33 5.11
C MET A 48 -4.63 -9.94 4.90
N LEU A 49 -5.51 -9.75 3.91
CA LEU A 49 -6.17 -8.46 3.70
C LEU A 49 -7.11 -8.07 4.83
N ARG A 50 -7.79 -9.02 5.49
CA ARG A 50 -8.56 -8.75 6.71
C ARG A 50 -7.66 -8.25 7.85
N LEU A 51 -6.47 -8.82 8.01
CA LEU A 51 -5.48 -8.32 8.96
C LEU A 51 -4.97 -6.94 8.55
N ALA A 52 -4.62 -6.75 7.28
CA ALA A 52 -4.13 -5.49 6.75
C ALA A 52 -5.11 -4.34 6.99
N LYS A 53 -6.42 -4.54 6.72
CA LYS A 53 -7.46 -3.54 6.99
C LYS A 53 -7.47 -3.05 8.43
N ARG A 54 -7.21 -3.93 9.42
CA ARG A 54 -7.12 -3.53 10.84
C ARG A 54 -5.83 -2.77 11.12
N VAL A 55 -4.72 -3.19 10.54
CA VAL A 55 -3.40 -2.58 10.73
C VAL A 55 -3.34 -1.17 10.13
N ILE A 56 -3.95 -0.95 8.97
CA ILE A 56 -3.93 0.32 8.23
C ILE A 56 -5.13 1.22 8.53
N SER A 57 -6.02 0.87 9.47
CA SER A 57 -7.25 1.64 9.71
C SER A 57 -7.05 3.15 9.95
N PRO A 58 -5.96 3.65 10.57
CA PRO A 58 -5.72 5.09 10.68
C PRO A 58 -5.53 5.80 9.33
N HIS A 59 -5.26 5.04 8.26
CA HIS A 59 -4.89 5.50 6.92
C HIS A 59 -5.88 5.06 5.84
N GLU A 60 -7.06 4.57 6.22
CA GLU A 60 -8.04 3.98 5.29
C GLU A 60 -8.48 4.93 4.15
N ALA A 61 -8.45 6.25 4.40
CA ALA A 61 -8.81 7.26 3.41
C ALA A 61 -7.87 7.29 2.18
N ARG A 62 -6.66 6.74 2.30
CA ARG A 62 -5.59 6.82 1.30
C ARG A 62 -4.93 5.48 1.00
N VAL A 63 -5.49 4.38 1.49
CA VAL A 63 -5.04 3.01 1.23
C VAL A 63 -6.20 2.20 0.67
N ARG A 64 -6.02 1.63 -0.52
CA ARG A 64 -6.96 0.67 -1.11
C ARG A 64 -6.33 -0.72 -1.14
N LEU A 65 -7.08 -1.74 -0.74
CA LEU A 65 -6.62 -3.13 -0.72
C LEU A 65 -7.47 -3.96 -1.70
N HIS A 66 -6.79 -4.73 -2.54
CA HIS A 66 -7.38 -5.52 -3.61
C HIS A 66 -7.01 -6.99 -3.41
N GLU A 67 -8.02 -7.85 -3.36
CA GLU A 67 -7.84 -9.31 -3.35
C GLU A 67 -7.63 -9.80 -4.78
N ASP A 68 -6.38 -9.93 -5.19
CA ASP A 68 -6.02 -10.33 -6.55
C ASP A 68 -4.60 -10.92 -6.59
N TYR A 69 -4.27 -11.55 -7.72
CA TYR A 69 -2.93 -11.99 -8.02
C TYR A 69 -2.11 -10.87 -8.66
N ILE A 70 -0.81 -10.86 -8.36
CA ILE A 70 0.14 -9.87 -8.88
C ILE A 70 0.16 -9.82 -10.42
N GLY A 71 -0.08 -10.95 -11.10
CA GLY A 71 -0.15 -11.00 -12.56
C GLY A 71 -1.28 -10.16 -13.18
N ASN A 72 -2.31 -9.83 -12.40
CA ASN A 72 -3.44 -9.00 -12.81
C ASN A 72 -3.28 -7.53 -12.34
N ALA A 73 -2.24 -7.24 -11.56
CA ALA A 73 -1.97 -5.91 -11.05
C ALA A 73 -1.71 -4.93 -12.20
N ARG A 74 -2.57 -3.92 -12.33
CA ARG A 74 -2.35 -2.78 -13.21
C ARG A 74 -2.18 -1.55 -12.35
N GLY A 75 -1.09 -0.80 -12.56
CA GLY A 75 -1.03 0.58 -12.07
C GLY A 75 -2.12 1.38 -12.76
N ARG A 76 -3.24 1.62 -12.07
CA ARG A 76 -4.30 2.46 -12.62
C ARG A 76 -3.80 3.90 -12.56
N SER A 77 -3.67 4.52 -13.73
CA SER A 77 -3.28 5.92 -13.92
C SER A 77 -4.46 6.89 -13.85
N ASP A 78 -5.59 6.45 -13.31
CA ASP A 78 -6.78 7.28 -13.09
C ASP A 78 -6.50 8.40 -12.09
#